data_AF-A0A920AZ66-F1
#
_entry.id   AF-A0A920AZ66-F1
#
_cell.length_a   1.000
_cell.length_b   1.000
_cell.length_c   1.000
_cell.angle_alpha   90.00
_cell.angle_beta   90.00
_cell.angle_gamma   90.00
#
_symmetry.space_group_name_H-M   'P 1'
#
loop_
_entity.id
_entity.type
_entity.pdbx_description
1 polymer ?
#
loop_
_entity_poly.entity_id
_entity_poly.type
_entity_poly.pdbx_seq_one_letter_code
_entity_poly.pdbx_strand_id
1 'polypeptide(L)' 'MKKIKALMINHPVASCVLIFPFVFIATFGLFSLFFEIILPIIFSIWLTGFIYSLITQSGTNRSNNINIWRFRNFN' A
#
# COMPACT_ATOMS: atom_id res chain seq x y z
N MET A 1 -5.36 29.51 24.64
CA MET A 1 -5.50 28.04 24.73
C MET A 1 -6.77 27.57 25.44
N LYS A 2 -7.20 28.19 26.57
CA LYS A 2 -8.41 27.74 27.31
C LYS A 2 -9.74 27.84 26.54
N LYS A 3 -9.92 28.89 25.72
CA LYS A 3 -11.17 29.11 24.95
C LYS A 3 -11.35 28.12 23.79
N ILE A 4 -10.28 27.84 23.05
CA ILE A 4 -10.29 26.84 21.96
C ILE A 4 -10.56 25.45 22.54
N LYS A 5 -9.89 25.10 23.66
CA LYS A 5 -10.14 23.84 24.37
C LYS A 5 -11.59 23.75 24.88
N ALA A 6 -12.14 24.82 25.45
CA ALA A 6 -13.53 24.85 25.88
C ALA A 6 -14.51 24.68 24.72
N LEU A 7 -14.24 25.30 23.56
CA LEU A 7 -15.05 25.13 22.35
C LEU A 7 -14.99 23.69 21.83
N MET A 8 -13.81 23.06 21.85
CA MET A 8 -13.63 21.66 21.46
C MET A 8 -14.38 20.67 22.36
N ILE A 9 -14.42 20.95 23.66
CA ILE A 9 -15.12 20.10 24.63
C ILE A 9 -16.65 20.32 24.53
N ASN A 10 -17.09 21.57 24.39
CA ASN A 10 -18.52 21.91 24.37
C ASN A 10 -19.18 21.55 23.04
N HIS A 11 -18.45 21.60 21.93
CA HIS A 11 -18.95 21.30 20.58
C HIS A 11 -18.00 20.36 19.83
N PRO A 12 -17.96 19.07 20.21
CA PRO A 12 -17.01 18.11 19.65
C PRO A 12 -17.21 17.88 18.15
N VAL A 13 -18.46 17.81 17.68
CA VAL A 13 -18.78 17.60 16.25
C VAL A 13 -18.35 18.78 15.40
N ALA A 14 -18.71 20.01 15.80
CA ALA A 14 -18.33 21.22 15.07
C ALA A 14 -16.80 21.39 14.99
N SER A 15 -16.11 21.05 16.08
CA SER A 15 -14.64 21.09 16.12
C SER A 15 -14.00 20.04 15.22
N CYS A 16 -14.58 18.84 15.15
CA CYS A 16 -14.12 17.79 14.25
C CYS A 16 -14.28 18.22 12.78
N VAL A 17 -15.43 18.79 12.41
CA VAL A 17 -15.68 19.32 11.06
C VAL A 17 -14.68 20.43 10.69
N LEU A 18 -14.33 21.32 11.64
CA LEU A 18 -13.36 22.38 11.41
C LEU A 18 -11.93 21.86 11.19
N ILE A 19 -11.53 20.81 11.92
CA ILE A 19 -10.18 20.24 11.85
C ILE A 19 -10.05 19.25 10.67
N PHE A 20 -11.17 18.63 10.28
CA PHE A 20 -11.24 17.60 9.24
C PHE A 20 -10.50 17.96 7.94
N PRO A 21 -10.71 19.12 7.28
CA PRO A 21 -10.05 19.38 5.99
C PRO A 21 -8.52 19.37 6.09
N PHE A 22 -7.95 19.81 7.20
CA PHE A 22 -6.50 19.81 7.41
C PHE A 22 -5.96 18.40 7.57
N VAL A 23 -6.64 17.59 8.40
CA VAL A 23 -6.27 16.19 8.60
C VAL A 23 -6.45 15.40 7.32
N PHE A 24 -7.54 15.66 6.58
CA PHE A 24 -7.85 15.01 5.32
C PHE A 24 -6.75 15.24 4.28
N ILE A 25 -6.29 16.48 4.09
CA ILE A 25 -5.19 16.79 3.16
C ILE A 25 -3.90 16.08 3.57
N ALA A 26 -3.57 16.08 4.87
CA ALA A 26 -2.37 15.42 5.37
C ALA A 26 -2.43 13.89 5.15
N THR A 27 -3.56 13.26 5.50
CA THR A 27 -3.78 11.83 5.29
C THR A 27 -3.77 11.49 3.80
N PHE A 28 -4.41 12.30 2.95
CA PHE A 28 -4.43 12.08 1.51
C PHE A 28 -3.01 12.11 0.91
N GLY A 29 -2.18 13.08 1.30
CA GLY A 29 -0.78 13.15 0.84
C GLY A 29 0.04 11.93 1.23
N LEU A 30 -0.13 11.42 2.46
CA LEU A 30 0.54 10.20 2.92
C LEU A 30 0.12 8.97 2.11
N PHE A 31 -1.19 8.82 1.85
CA PHE A 31 -1.69 7.74 1.02
C PHE A 31 -1.26 7.87 -0.44
N SER A 32 -1.18 9.09 -0.98
CA SER A 32 -0.66 9.35 -2.33
C SER A 32 0.72 8.74 -2.49
N LEU A 33 1.66 9.05 -1.57
CA LEU A 33 3.00 8.48 -1.60
C LEU A 33 3.00 6.95 -1.53
N PHE A 34 2.13 6.38 -0.70
CA PHE A 34 1.98 4.93 -0.60
C PHE A 34 1.50 4.30 -1.92
N PHE A 35 0.45 4.85 -2.52
CA PHE A 35 -0.14 4.31 -3.74
C PHE A 35 0.65 4.66 -5.01
N GLU A 36 1.38 5.75 -5.04
CA GLU A 36 2.19 6.17 -6.20
C GLU A 36 3.56 5.51 -6.23
N ILE A 37 4.12 5.12 -5.06
CA ILE A 37 5.48 4.58 -4.98
C ILE A 37 5.48 3.12 -4.52
N ILE A 38 4.89 2.83 -3.36
CA ILE A 38 4.98 1.49 -2.76
C ILE A 38 4.16 0.49 -3.58
N LEU A 39 2.93 0.86 -3.97
CA LEU A 39 2.06 -0.04 -4.72
C LEU A 39 2.67 -0.44 -6.08
N PRO A 40 3.21 0.48 -6.91
CA PRO A 40 3.81 0.10 -8.20
C PRO A 40 5.06 -0.75 -8.06
N ILE A 41 5.87 -0.53 -7.01
CA ILE A 41 7.06 -1.36 -6.75
C ILE A 41 6.64 -2.81 -6.45
N ILE A 42 5.71 -3.00 -5.51
CA ILE A 42 5.22 -4.33 -5.14
C ILE A 42 4.58 -5.02 -6.36
N PHE A 43 3.76 -4.27 -7.10
CA PHE A 43 3.11 -4.79 -8.30
C PHE A 43 4.11 -5.19 -9.38
N SER A 44 5.18 -4.41 -9.57
CA SER A 44 6.23 -4.71 -10.55
C SER A 44 7.00 -5.98 -10.19
N ILE A 45 7.32 -6.18 -8.90
CA ILE A 45 7.99 -7.40 -8.43
C ILE A 45 7.09 -8.62 -8.66
N TRP A 46 5.81 -8.51 -8.31
CA TRP A 46 4.83 -9.56 -8.53
C TRP A 46 4.67 -9.89 -10.03
N LEU A 47 4.48 -8.86 -10.86
CA LEU A 47 4.28 -9.00 -12.30
C LEU A 47 5.52 -9.59 -12.99
N THR A 48 6.72 -9.25 -12.52
CA THR A 48 7.98 -9.83 -13.02
C THR A 48 8.00 -11.34 -12.83
N GLY A 49 7.67 -11.83 -11.64
CA GLY A 49 7.60 -13.28 -11.40
C GLY A 49 6.49 -13.96 -12.22
N PHE A 50 5.37 -13.27 -12.45
CA PHE A 50 4.30 -13.76 -13.32
C PHE A 50 4.75 -13.90 -14.78
N ILE A 51 5.32 -12.84 -15.36
CA ILE A 51 5.81 -12.83 -16.76
C ILE A 51 6.93 -13.88 -16.94
N TYR A 52 7.88 -13.97 -16.01
CA TYR A 52 8.91 -14.99 -16.05
C TYR A 52 8.33 -16.41 -16.10
N SER A 53 7.31 -16.69 -15.28
CA SER A 53 6.64 -17.99 -15.27
C SER A 53 5.95 -18.30 -16.60
N LEU A 54 5.29 -17.31 -17.21
CA LEU A 54 4.67 -17.47 -18.52
C LEU A 54 5.69 -17.81 -19.62
N ILE A 55 6.81 -17.10 -19.66
CA ILE A 55 7.87 -17.32 -20.67
C ILE A 55 8.50 -18.71 -20.46
N THR A 56 8.86 -19.06 -19.24
CA THR A 56 9.54 -20.34 -18.95
C THR A 56 8.66 -21.57 -19.12
N GLN A 57 7.34 -21.45 -18.94
CA GLN A 57 6.38 -22.52 -19.25
C GLN A 57 6.28 -22.80 -20.76
N SER A 58 6.47 -21.79 -21.62
CA SER A 58 6.33 -21.95 -23.07
C SER A 58 7.51 -22.69 -23.75
N GLY A 59 8.69 -22.73 -23.12
CA GLY A 59 9.91 -23.29 -23.71
C GLY A 59 10.35 -24.67 -23.21
N THR A 60 9.73 -25.23 -22.16
CA THR A 60 10.25 -26.43 -21.48
C THR A 60 9.24 -27.58 -21.48
N ASN A 61 9.46 -28.58 -22.33
CA ASN A 61 8.81 -29.89 -22.21
C ASN A 61 9.24 -30.56 -20.90
N ARG A 62 8.29 -30.69 -19.95
CA ARG A 62 8.27 -31.57 -18.77
C ARG A 62 9.45 -31.51 -17.78
N SER A 63 9.09 -31.28 -16.51
CA SER A 63 9.72 -31.83 -15.30
C SER A 63 10.66 -30.97 -14.44
N ASN A 64 10.88 -29.68 -14.71
CA ASN A 64 11.52 -28.79 -13.72
C ASN A 64 10.61 -27.60 -13.41
N ASN A 65 9.70 -27.82 -12.48
CA ASN A 65 8.77 -26.83 -11.93
C ASN A 65 9.54 -25.87 -10.99
N ILE A 66 10.42 -25.04 -11.56
CA ILE A 66 11.14 -24.00 -10.81
C ILE A 66 10.22 -22.78 -10.62
N ASN A 67 9.28 -22.92 -9.70
CA ASN A 67 8.52 -21.79 -9.17
C ASN A 67 9.49 -20.81 -8.49
N ILE A 68 9.75 -19.65 -9.11
CA ILE A 68 10.57 -18.58 -8.51
C ILE A 68 10.02 -18.11 -7.15
N TRP A 69 8.71 -18.22 -6.95
CA TRP A 69 8.03 -17.91 -5.69
C TRP A 69 8.16 -19.01 -4.62
N ARG A 70 8.70 -20.19 -4.96
CA ARG A 70 9.10 -21.20 -3.98
C ARG A 70 10.49 -20.83 -3.48
N PHE A 71 10.54 -19.92 -2.51
CA PHE A 71 11.68 -19.90 -1.58
C PHE A 71 11.77 -21.29 -0.98
N ARG A 72 12.82 -22.03 -1.35
CA ARG A 72 13.11 -23.34 -0.80
C ARG A 72 13.45 -23.07 0.66
N ASN A 73 12.53 -23.40 1.58
CA ASN A 73 12.80 -23.43 3.01
C ASN A 73 14.06 -24.30 3.20
N PHE A 74 15.19 -23.66 3.44
CA PHE A 74 16.37 -24.33 3.94
C PHE A 74 16.13 -24.48 5.45
N ASN A 75 15.93 -25.74 5.82
CA ASN A 75 16.00 -26.27 7.17
C ASN A 75 17.32 -25.91 7.84
#